data_AF-A0A6A4HTM8-F1
#
_entry.id   AF-A0A6A4HTM8-F1
#
_cell.length_a   1.000
_cell.length_b   1.000
_cell.length_c   1.000
_cell.angle_alpha   90.00
_cell.angle_beta   90.00
_cell.angle_gamma   90.00
#
_symmetry.space_group_name_H-M   'P 1'
#
loop_
_entity.id
_entity.type
_entity.pdbx_description
1 polymer ?
#
loop_
_entity_poly.entity_id
_entity_poly.type
_entity_poly.pdbx_seq_one_letter_code
_entity_poly.pdbx_strand_id
1 'polypeptide(L)'
;MSNKYHQYALQRENIITEIRKKPGFETFLLPKSIGALADAARMGPVILLNASDQQCDALVLVNGLREHVVHIPLPDVSYSDLKNKYSKLQGLLQNCGHLPFIPRDSDVKRLGIRKSRADQTNTVARPIVKKLNLKTSSLQRIWWCPSGIFSFLPLHAAGDYSSNASPGTKLCDYAISSYTPSVNALLEAFNASSSLGPVHTAPQLLAISQSYDLPGTVEELNFIKSQARDVVSVKTLVGSEATIEEVKEQMKKSD
;
A
#
# COMPACT_ATOMS: atom_id res chain seq x y z
N MET A 1 -45.61 6.53 -13.94
CA MET A 1 -44.21 6.96 -13.70
C MET A 1 -43.15 5.93 -14.12
N SER A 2 -43.39 4.61 -14.04
CA SER A 2 -42.41 3.56 -14.41
C SER A 2 -41.95 3.58 -15.90
N ASN A 3 -42.85 3.90 -16.84
CA ASN A 3 -42.55 3.90 -18.29
C ASN A 3 -41.48 4.94 -18.71
N LYS A 4 -41.44 6.10 -18.05
CA LYS A 4 -40.52 7.19 -18.39
C LYS A 4 -39.06 6.88 -18.02
N TYR A 5 -38.85 6.21 -16.88
CA TYR A 5 -37.51 5.74 -16.46
C TYR A 5 -36.97 4.65 -17.40
N HIS A 6 -37.84 3.75 -17.86
CA HIS A 6 -37.46 2.73 -18.83
C HIS A 6 -37.06 3.36 -20.17
N GLN A 7 -37.81 4.35 -20.67
CA GLN A 7 -37.45 5.08 -21.88
C GLN A 7 -36.10 5.82 -21.75
N TYR A 8 -35.82 6.43 -20.61
CA TYR A 8 -34.53 7.09 -20.39
C TYR A 8 -33.35 6.10 -20.29
N ALA A 9 -33.56 4.92 -19.71
CA ALA A 9 -32.54 3.87 -19.68
C ALA A 9 -32.17 3.40 -21.10
N LEU A 10 -33.18 3.14 -21.95
CA LEU A 10 -32.97 2.75 -23.35
C LEU A 10 -32.29 3.86 -24.17
N GLN A 11 -32.71 5.11 -24.01
CA GLN A 11 -32.06 6.25 -24.67
C GLN A 11 -30.59 6.36 -24.27
N ARG A 12 -30.28 6.18 -22.98
CA ARG A 12 -28.91 6.18 -22.47
C ARG A 12 -28.09 5.05 -23.09
N GLU A 13 -28.62 3.83 -23.16
CA GLU A 13 -27.94 2.69 -23.77
C GLU A 13 -27.66 2.90 -25.26
N ASN A 14 -28.62 3.48 -26.00
CA ASN A 14 -28.44 3.84 -27.40
C ASN A 14 -27.34 4.89 -27.59
N ILE A 15 -27.34 5.96 -26.78
CA ILE A 15 -26.30 7.00 -26.83
C ILE A 15 -24.92 6.41 -26.52
N ILE A 16 -24.81 5.57 -25.49
CA ILE A 16 -23.55 4.89 -25.14
C ILE A 16 -23.07 4.03 -26.31
N THR A 17 -23.98 3.32 -26.98
CA THR A 17 -23.67 2.49 -28.15
C THR A 17 -23.17 3.32 -29.32
N GLU A 18 -23.78 4.48 -29.60
CA GLU A 18 -23.32 5.40 -30.65
C GLU A 18 -21.95 6.02 -30.32
N ILE A 19 -21.69 6.36 -29.06
CA ILE A 19 -20.38 6.85 -28.62
C ILE A 19 -19.31 5.78 -28.88
N ARG A 20 -19.59 4.52 -28.56
CA ARG A 20 -18.65 3.40 -28.76
C ARG A 20 -18.31 3.08 -30.22
N LYS A 21 -19.09 3.59 -31.18
CA LYS A 21 -18.77 3.45 -32.62
C LYS A 21 -17.73 4.48 -33.11
N LYS A 22 -17.39 5.49 -32.30
CA LYS A 22 -16.41 6.52 -32.68
C LYS A 22 -14.98 6.01 -32.42
N PRO A 23 -14.01 6.29 -33.32
CA PRO A 23 -12.62 5.95 -33.10
C PRO A 23 -12.09 6.49 -31.77
N GLY A 24 -11.49 5.62 -30.95
CA GLY A 24 -10.95 5.94 -29.63
C GLY A 24 -11.96 5.93 -28.48
N PHE A 25 -13.24 5.62 -28.75
CA PHE A 25 -14.30 5.52 -27.74
C PHE A 25 -14.89 4.11 -27.60
N GLU A 26 -14.27 3.11 -28.21
CA GLU A 26 -14.75 1.72 -28.27
C GLU A 26 -15.01 1.15 -26.86
N THR A 27 -14.20 1.57 -25.88
CA THR A 27 -14.32 1.18 -24.46
C THR A 27 -15.00 2.23 -23.59
N PHE A 28 -15.74 3.19 -24.16
CA PHE A 28 -16.39 4.26 -23.39
C PHE A 28 -17.34 3.68 -22.33
N LEU A 29 -17.15 4.09 -21.08
CA LEU A 29 -17.83 3.56 -19.89
C LEU A 29 -17.76 2.04 -19.73
N LEU A 30 -16.79 1.38 -20.36
CA LEU A 30 -16.43 -0.01 -20.08
C LEU A 30 -15.25 -0.05 -19.09
N PRO A 31 -15.17 -1.08 -18.23
CA PRO A 31 -13.99 -1.30 -17.43
C PRO A 31 -12.76 -1.53 -18.34
N LYS A 32 -11.59 -1.16 -17.85
CA LYS A 32 -10.33 -1.52 -18.52
C LYS A 32 -10.22 -3.04 -18.62
N SER A 33 -9.68 -3.54 -19.73
CA SER A 33 -9.39 -4.96 -19.87
C SER A 33 -8.33 -5.39 -18.85
N ILE A 34 -8.36 -6.65 -18.43
CA ILE A 34 -7.36 -7.20 -17.51
C ILE A 34 -5.94 -7.06 -18.11
N GLY A 35 -5.79 -7.29 -19.42
CA GLY A 35 -4.51 -7.09 -20.11
C GLY A 35 -4.00 -5.64 -20.00
N ALA A 36 -4.88 -4.64 -20.16
CA ALA A 36 -4.50 -3.23 -19.98
C ALA A 36 -4.17 -2.88 -18.51
N LEU A 37 -4.77 -3.60 -17.54
CA LEU A 37 -4.45 -3.43 -16.13
C LEU A 37 -3.15 -4.14 -15.73
N ALA A 38 -2.76 -5.22 -16.41
CA ALA A 38 -1.59 -6.03 -16.09
C ALA A 38 -0.27 -5.23 -16.13
N ASP A 39 -0.23 -4.14 -16.88
CA ASP A 39 0.89 -3.19 -16.89
C ASP A 39 1.12 -2.51 -15.53
N ALA A 40 0.11 -2.49 -14.65
CA ALA A 40 0.28 -2.07 -13.26
C ALA A 40 1.17 -3.04 -12.46
N ALA A 41 1.35 -4.28 -12.93
CA ALA A 41 2.22 -5.27 -12.32
C ALA A 41 3.63 -5.31 -12.94
N ARG A 42 4.01 -4.33 -13.76
CA ARG A 42 5.32 -4.31 -14.46
C ARG A 42 6.52 -4.25 -13.51
N MET A 43 6.38 -3.62 -12.34
CA MET A 43 7.42 -3.50 -11.31
C MET A 43 7.24 -4.49 -10.15
N GLY A 44 6.45 -5.55 -10.37
CA GLY A 44 6.14 -6.56 -9.37
C GLY A 44 4.64 -6.84 -9.26
N PRO A 45 4.25 -7.99 -8.70
CA PRO A 45 2.86 -8.42 -8.62
C PRO A 45 2.00 -7.47 -7.78
N VAL A 46 0.74 -7.27 -8.20
CA VAL A 46 -0.26 -6.50 -7.47
C VAL A 46 -1.26 -7.44 -6.83
N ILE A 47 -1.35 -7.41 -5.51
CA ILE A 47 -2.12 -8.33 -4.69
C ILE A 47 -3.38 -7.62 -4.22
N LEU A 48 -4.52 -7.96 -4.82
CA LEU A 48 -5.83 -7.51 -4.38
C LEU A 48 -6.33 -8.49 -3.32
N LEU A 49 -6.70 -7.97 -2.15
CA LEU A 49 -7.23 -8.78 -1.06
C LEU A 49 -8.72 -8.52 -0.89
N ASN A 50 -9.49 -9.59 -0.82
CA ASN A 50 -10.92 -9.56 -0.54
C ASN A 50 -11.21 -10.36 0.72
N ALA A 51 -12.09 -9.83 1.58
CA ALA A 51 -12.59 -10.52 2.75
C ALA A 51 -14.12 -10.45 2.78
N SER A 52 -14.76 -11.60 2.91
CA SER A 52 -16.20 -11.74 3.10
C SER A 52 -16.49 -12.79 4.16
N ASP A 53 -17.75 -12.86 4.62
CA ASP A 53 -18.18 -13.88 5.58
C ASP A 53 -18.12 -15.30 5.01
N GLN A 54 -18.12 -15.45 3.68
CA GLN A 54 -18.07 -16.76 2.99
C GLN A 54 -16.64 -17.20 2.70
N GLN A 55 -15.81 -16.29 2.19
CA GLN A 55 -14.43 -16.58 1.80
C GLN A 55 -13.55 -15.34 1.87
N CYS A 56 -12.26 -15.57 2.09
CA CYS A 56 -11.20 -14.59 1.94
C CYS A 56 -10.24 -15.08 0.84
N ASP A 57 -9.83 -14.16 -0.02
CA ASP A 57 -9.03 -14.49 -1.20
C ASP A 57 -8.01 -13.40 -1.49
N ALA A 58 -6.94 -13.81 -2.17
CA ALA A 58 -6.06 -12.90 -2.89
C ALA A 58 -6.17 -13.13 -4.39
N LEU A 59 -6.37 -12.05 -5.15
CA LEU A 59 -6.25 -12.03 -6.60
C LEU A 59 -4.96 -11.30 -6.94
N VAL A 60 -4.01 -12.02 -7.53
CA VAL A 60 -2.69 -11.48 -7.83
C VAL A 60 -2.56 -11.19 -9.32
N LEU A 61 -2.45 -9.92 -9.65
CA LEU A 61 -2.14 -9.47 -10.99
C LEU A 61 -0.63 -9.61 -11.23
N VAL A 62 -0.26 -10.33 -12.28
CA VAL A 62 1.12 -10.62 -12.67
C VAL A 62 1.27 -10.27 -14.15
N ASN A 63 2.26 -9.42 -14.46
CA ASN A 63 2.55 -9.09 -15.85
C ASN A 63 3.23 -10.28 -16.55
N GLY A 64 2.88 -10.53 -17.82
CA GLY A 64 3.49 -11.58 -18.64
C GLY A 64 2.87 -12.99 -18.52
N LEU A 65 1.87 -13.21 -17.66
CA LEU A 65 1.08 -14.46 -17.67
C LEU A 65 -0.08 -14.37 -18.66
N ARG A 66 -0.47 -15.51 -19.28
CA ARG A 66 -1.57 -15.57 -20.26
C ARG A 66 -2.91 -15.05 -19.71
N GLU A 67 -3.22 -15.37 -18.46
CA GLU A 67 -4.46 -14.94 -17.80
C GLU A 67 -4.26 -13.66 -16.97
N HIS A 68 -3.01 -13.20 -16.83
CA HIS A 68 -2.57 -12.07 -16.00
C HIS A 68 -2.96 -12.12 -14.51
N VAL A 69 -3.86 -13.00 -14.09
CA VAL A 69 -4.39 -13.09 -12.72
C VAL A 69 -4.17 -14.48 -12.17
N VAL A 70 -3.64 -14.55 -10.96
CA VAL A 70 -3.51 -15.78 -10.18
C VAL A 70 -4.41 -15.67 -8.96
N HIS A 71 -5.37 -16.58 -8.84
CA HIS A 71 -6.19 -16.71 -7.64
C HIS A 71 -5.47 -17.52 -6.56
N ILE A 72 -5.50 -17.01 -5.33
CA ILE A 72 -4.94 -17.63 -4.14
C ILE A 72 -6.04 -17.64 -3.06
N PRO A 73 -6.68 -18.77 -2.79
CA PRO A 73 -7.62 -18.88 -1.68
C PRO A 73 -6.88 -18.74 -0.35
N LEU A 74 -7.53 -18.09 0.63
CA LEU A 74 -7.02 -17.92 1.99
C LEU A 74 -7.93 -18.66 2.98
N PRO A 75 -7.98 -20.01 2.95
CA PRO A 75 -8.94 -20.79 3.74
C PRO A 75 -8.75 -20.64 5.25
N ASP A 76 -7.52 -20.34 5.69
CA ASP A 76 -7.18 -20.14 7.10
C ASP A 76 -7.40 -18.69 7.57
N VAL A 77 -8.11 -17.90 6.77
CA VAL A 77 -8.44 -16.50 7.05
C VAL A 77 -9.96 -16.33 7.03
N SER A 78 -10.51 -16.00 8.20
CA SER A 78 -11.93 -15.66 8.34
C SER A 78 -12.12 -14.15 8.54
N TYR A 79 -13.25 -13.61 8.08
CA TYR A 79 -13.58 -12.20 8.28
C TYR A 79 -13.68 -11.83 9.76
N SER A 80 -14.24 -12.71 10.59
CA SER A 80 -14.33 -12.52 12.04
C SER A 80 -12.95 -12.44 12.71
N ASP A 81 -11.99 -13.27 12.30
CA ASP A 81 -10.61 -13.18 12.78
C ASP A 81 -9.94 -11.86 12.40
N LEU A 82 -10.13 -11.40 11.16
CA LEU A 82 -9.62 -10.11 10.71
C LEU A 82 -10.20 -8.96 11.53
N LYS A 83 -11.51 -8.98 11.81
CA LYS A 83 -12.20 -7.99 12.65
C LYS A 83 -11.65 -8.00 14.08
N ASN A 84 -11.51 -9.17 14.68
CA ASN A 84 -10.94 -9.33 16.02
C ASN A 84 -9.51 -8.78 16.11
N LYS A 85 -8.68 -9.02 15.09
CA LYS A 85 -7.31 -8.47 15.01
C LYS A 85 -7.31 -6.96 14.90
N TYR A 86 -8.17 -6.40 14.04
CA TYR A 86 -8.29 -4.96 13.91
C TYR A 86 -8.71 -4.31 15.22
N SER A 87 -9.73 -4.85 15.90
CA SER A 87 -10.17 -4.34 17.21
C SER A 87 -9.06 -4.41 18.27
N LYS A 88 -8.28 -5.49 18.30
CA LYS A 88 -7.11 -5.59 19.19
C LYS A 88 -6.06 -4.54 18.87
N LEU A 89 -5.72 -4.36 17.59
CA LEU A 89 -4.77 -3.34 17.14
C LEU A 89 -5.24 -1.94 17.55
N GLN A 90 -6.51 -1.62 17.32
CA GLN A 90 -7.09 -0.36 17.71
C GLN A 90 -7.01 -0.12 19.22
N GLY A 91 -7.31 -1.14 20.04
CA GLY A 91 -7.18 -1.05 21.49
C GLY A 91 -5.73 -0.79 21.95
N LEU A 92 -4.75 -1.41 21.29
CA LEU A 92 -3.32 -1.14 21.57
C LEU A 92 -2.95 0.29 21.22
N LEU A 93 -3.37 0.79 20.05
CA LEU A 93 -3.06 2.15 19.60
C LEU A 93 -3.69 3.21 20.51
N GLN A 94 -4.93 2.99 20.96
CA GLN A 94 -5.62 3.90 21.88
C GLN A 94 -4.93 3.98 23.25
N ASN A 95 -4.36 2.87 23.72
CA ASN A 95 -3.62 2.83 24.98
C ASN A 95 -2.20 3.44 24.89
N CYS A 96 -1.70 3.70 23.68
CA CYS A 96 -0.39 4.33 23.45
C CYS A 96 -0.46 5.86 23.31
N GLY A 97 -1.65 6.47 23.37
CA GLY A 97 -1.79 7.92 23.34
C GLY A 97 -1.27 8.59 24.62
N HIS A 98 -0.31 9.51 24.48
CA HIS A 98 0.17 10.53 25.45
C HIS A 98 1.40 10.24 26.33
N LEU A 99 2.19 9.19 26.13
CA LEU A 99 3.47 9.07 26.86
C LEU A 99 4.67 9.27 25.94
N PRO A 100 5.70 10.05 26.36
CA PRO A 100 6.97 10.09 25.65
C PRO A 100 7.48 8.66 25.55
N PHE A 101 7.77 8.23 24.32
CA PHE A 101 8.28 6.90 24.01
C PHE A 101 9.69 6.76 24.63
N ILE A 102 9.75 6.34 25.88
CA ILE A 102 10.96 5.79 26.49
C ILE A 102 10.81 4.28 26.35
N PRO A 103 11.59 3.60 25.49
CA PRO A 103 11.45 2.17 25.30
C PRO A 103 11.90 1.48 26.59
N ARG A 104 10.94 1.14 27.46
CA ARG A 104 11.16 0.14 28.51
C ARG A 104 10.82 -1.23 27.94
N ASP A 105 11.68 -2.20 28.20
CA ASP A 105 11.51 -3.62 27.83
C ASP A 105 10.15 -4.21 28.28
N SER A 106 9.53 -3.59 29.28
CA SER A 106 8.19 -3.91 29.79
C SER A 106 7.04 -3.53 28.86
N ASP A 107 7.18 -2.50 28.04
CA ASP A 107 6.09 -2.00 27.18
C ASP A 107 5.94 -2.83 25.90
N VAL A 108 7.06 -3.36 25.39
CA VAL A 108 7.08 -4.37 24.31
C VAL A 108 6.42 -5.69 24.77
N LYS A 109 6.47 -6.00 26.08
CA LYS A 109 5.73 -7.12 26.68
C LYS A 109 4.24 -6.81 26.87
N ARG A 110 3.87 -5.59 27.26
CA ARG A 110 2.47 -5.15 27.48
C ARG A 110 1.64 -5.03 26.20
N LEU A 111 2.26 -4.72 25.06
CA LEU A 111 1.56 -4.62 23.80
C LEU A 111 0.99 -5.96 23.28
N GLY A 112 1.25 -7.11 23.93
CA GLY A 112 0.76 -8.41 23.45
C GLY A 112 1.23 -8.79 22.04
N ILE A 113 2.13 -7.99 21.44
CA ILE A 113 2.69 -8.14 20.09
C ILE A 113 3.50 -9.43 19.98
N ARG A 114 3.97 -9.98 21.11
CA ARG A 114 4.91 -11.12 21.12
C ARG A 114 4.30 -12.52 21.05
N LYS A 115 2.98 -12.72 21.26
CA LYS A 115 2.43 -14.10 21.30
C LYS A 115 1.19 -14.38 20.46
N SER A 116 0.35 -13.39 20.11
CA SER A 116 -0.86 -13.67 19.30
C SER A 116 -0.72 -13.39 17.80
N ARG A 117 0.45 -12.91 17.37
CA ARG A 117 0.65 -12.28 16.05
C ARG A 117 1.38 -13.16 15.03
N ALA A 118 2.10 -14.19 15.49
CA ALA A 118 2.96 -15.03 14.66
C ALA A 118 2.18 -15.98 13.71
N ASP A 119 0.96 -16.38 14.05
CA ASP A 119 0.29 -17.43 13.28
C ASP A 119 -0.53 -16.90 12.10
N GLN A 120 -1.17 -15.74 12.21
CA GLN A 120 -2.35 -15.48 11.38
C GLN A 120 -2.32 -14.18 10.54
N THR A 121 -1.27 -13.35 10.61
CA THR A 121 -0.88 -12.48 9.45
C THR A 121 0.00 -13.28 8.49
N ASN A 122 0.69 -14.28 9.05
CA ASN A 122 1.37 -15.34 8.33
C ASN A 122 0.39 -16.16 7.47
N THR A 123 -0.86 -16.37 7.90
CA THR A 123 -1.88 -17.05 7.06
C THR A 123 -2.27 -16.28 5.80
N VAL A 124 -2.09 -14.95 5.76
CA VAL A 124 -2.27 -14.16 4.53
C VAL A 124 -0.99 -14.19 3.69
N ALA A 125 0.16 -13.89 4.32
CA ALA A 125 1.42 -13.75 3.62
C ALA A 125 2.02 -15.07 3.10
N ARG A 126 1.94 -16.18 3.86
CA ARG A 126 2.54 -17.47 3.46
C ARG A 126 1.95 -18.04 2.18
N PRO A 127 0.61 -18.12 1.99
CA PRO A 127 0.06 -18.61 0.73
C PRO A 127 0.56 -17.81 -0.46
N ILE A 128 0.69 -16.49 -0.31
CA ILE A 128 1.20 -15.58 -1.34
C ILE A 128 2.68 -15.85 -1.61
N VAL A 129 3.53 -15.87 -0.59
CA VAL A 129 4.97 -16.19 -0.70
C VAL A 129 5.19 -17.51 -1.40
N LYS A 130 4.43 -18.54 -1.00
CA LYS A 130 4.52 -19.90 -1.58
C LYS A 130 4.07 -19.92 -3.04
N LYS A 131 2.93 -19.30 -3.37
CA LYS A 131 2.37 -19.31 -4.73
C LYS A 131 3.24 -18.51 -5.71
N LEU A 132 3.78 -17.37 -5.26
CA LEU A 132 4.66 -16.52 -6.07
C LEU A 132 6.12 -16.97 -6.07
N ASN A 133 6.46 -18.02 -5.31
CA ASN A 133 7.81 -18.56 -5.18
C ASN A 133 8.85 -17.48 -4.81
N LEU A 134 8.47 -16.60 -3.86
CA LEU A 134 9.34 -15.53 -3.39
C LEU A 134 10.51 -16.14 -2.60
N LYS A 135 11.71 -15.60 -2.78
CA LYS A 135 12.95 -16.14 -2.20
C LYS A 135 13.61 -15.11 -1.32
N THR A 136 14.19 -15.55 -0.21
CA THR A 136 14.95 -14.68 0.69
C THR A 136 16.26 -14.18 0.08
N SER A 137 16.80 -14.90 -0.91
CA SER A 137 18.04 -14.52 -1.61
C SER A 137 17.86 -13.42 -2.66
N SER A 138 16.61 -13.11 -3.05
CA SER A 138 16.31 -12.16 -4.12
C SER A 138 14.98 -11.48 -3.82
N LEU A 139 15.05 -10.39 -3.06
CA LEU A 139 13.87 -9.63 -2.69
C LEU A 139 13.20 -9.03 -3.92
N GLN A 140 11.91 -9.34 -4.08
CA GLN A 140 11.06 -8.75 -5.11
C GLN A 140 10.11 -7.74 -4.46
N ARG A 141 9.79 -6.67 -5.19
CA ARG A 141 8.74 -5.74 -4.76
C ARG A 141 7.37 -6.36 -5.01
N ILE A 142 6.47 -6.22 -4.05
CA ILE A 142 5.06 -6.57 -4.16
C ILE A 142 4.19 -5.36 -3.82
N TRP A 143 3.04 -5.27 -4.46
CA TRP A 143 2.09 -4.18 -4.25
C TRP A 143 0.82 -4.69 -3.59
N TRP A 144 0.58 -4.31 -2.34
CA TRP A 144 -0.68 -4.54 -1.67
C TRP A 144 -1.72 -3.54 -2.19
N CYS A 145 -2.81 -4.05 -2.74
CA CYS A 145 -4.02 -3.31 -3.06
C CYS A 145 -5.14 -3.77 -2.12
N PRO A 146 -5.06 -3.46 -0.81
CA PRO A 146 -6.01 -3.96 0.18
C PRO A 146 -7.38 -3.30 0.01
N SER A 147 -8.43 -4.03 0.38
CA SER A 147 -9.79 -3.51 0.48
C SER A 147 -10.41 -3.86 1.83
N GLY A 148 -11.36 -3.04 2.28
CA GLY A 148 -12.10 -3.26 3.53
C GLY A 148 -11.20 -3.44 4.74
N ILE A 149 -11.42 -4.51 5.51
CA ILE A 149 -10.72 -4.78 6.78
C ILE A 149 -9.20 -4.94 6.60
N PHE A 150 -8.74 -5.41 5.44
CA PHE A 150 -7.31 -5.58 5.17
C PHE A 150 -6.56 -4.25 5.10
N SER A 151 -7.23 -3.15 4.76
CA SER A 151 -6.62 -1.81 4.69
C SER A 151 -6.16 -1.30 6.05
N PHE A 152 -6.66 -1.89 7.14
CA PHE A 152 -6.31 -1.51 8.50
C PHE A 152 -5.31 -2.46 9.17
N LEU A 153 -4.88 -3.51 8.45
CA LEU A 153 -3.93 -4.48 8.96
C LEU A 153 -2.52 -4.19 8.43
N PRO A 154 -1.48 -4.33 9.26
CA PRO A 154 -0.10 -4.09 8.85
C PRO A 154 0.44 -5.29 8.06
N LEU A 155 -0.05 -5.47 6.83
CA LEU A 155 0.30 -6.61 5.96
C LEU A 155 1.81 -6.75 5.75
N HIS A 156 2.52 -5.63 5.59
CA HIS A 156 3.99 -5.61 5.46
C HIS A 156 4.73 -6.19 6.68
N ALA A 157 4.11 -6.15 7.86
CA ALA A 157 4.66 -6.67 9.11
C ALA A 157 4.12 -8.08 9.44
N ALA A 158 3.71 -8.83 8.42
CA ALA A 158 3.32 -10.22 8.57
C ALA A 158 4.52 -11.10 8.95
N GLY A 159 4.38 -11.89 10.01
CA GLY A 159 5.38 -12.87 10.41
C GLY A 159 5.56 -13.00 11.91
N ASP A 160 6.52 -13.86 12.30
CA ASP A 160 6.93 -14.02 13.69
C ASP A 160 8.09 -13.07 14.03
N TYR A 161 7.82 -12.18 15.00
CA TYR A 161 8.80 -11.23 15.54
C TYR A 161 9.16 -11.55 16.99
N SER A 162 8.84 -12.77 17.46
CA SER A 162 9.30 -13.26 18.76
C SER A 162 10.83 -13.38 18.78
N SER A 163 11.42 -13.28 19.96
CA SER A 163 12.88 -13.37 20.17
C SER A 163 13.49 -14.70 19.72
N ASN A 164 12.66 -15.72 19.54
CA ASN A 164 13.04 -17.09 19.23
C ASN A 164 12.50 -17.53 17.86
N ALA A 165 12.04 -16.58 17.05
CA ALA A 165 11.59 -16.82 15.69
C ALA A 165 12.73 -17.31 14.81
N SER A 166 12.50 -18.39 14.06
CA SER A 166 13.46 -18.85 13.05
C SER A 166 13.62 -17.84 11.91
N PRO A 167 14.77 -17.79 11.21
CA PRO A 167 14.92 -17.01 9.99
C PRO A 167 13.88 -17.37 8.93
N GLY A 168 13.45 -16.40 8.11
CA GLY A 168 12.48 -16.65 7.04
C GLY A 168 11.04 -16.82 7.54
N THR A 169 10.73 -16.30 8.72
CA THR A 169 9.38 -16.26 9.29
C THR A 169 8.67 -14.93 9.07
N LYS A 170 9.36 -13.94 8.50
CA LYS A 170 8.84 -12.58 8.26
C LYS A 170 8.67 -12.33 6.78
N LEU A 171 7.60 -11.64 6.39
CA LEU A 171 7.37 -11.26 5.00
C LEU A 171 8.49 -10.37 4.44
N CYS A 172 9.05 -9.49 5.28
CA CYS A 172 10.19 -8.64 4.89
C CYS A 172 11.45 -9.45 4.52
N ASP A 173 11.54 -10.72 4.93
CA ASP A 173 12.63 -11.60 4.52
C ASP A 173 12.45 -12.04 3.05
N TYR A 174 11.25 -11.95 2.47
CA TYR A 174 10.93 -12.43 1.11
C TYR A 174 10.58 -11.33 0.11
N ALA A 175 10.05 -10.19 0.58
CA ALA A 175 9.55 -9.14 -0.30
C ALA A 175 9.65 -7.73 0.27
N ILE A 176 9.84 -6.78 -0.66
CA ILE A 176 9.70 -5.35 -0.42
C ILE A 176 8.20 -5.02 -0.57
N SER A 177 7.53 -4.72 0.54
CA SER A 177 6.11 -4.38 0.52
C SER A 177 5.88 -2.92 0.12
N SER A 178 4.95 -2.70 -0.80
CA SER A 178 4.43 -1.37 -1.16
C SER A 178 2.91 -1.42 -1.21
N TYR A 179 2.26 -0.25 -1.17
CA TYR A 179 0.81 -0.17 -1.15
C TYR A 179 0.30 0.70 -2.30
N THR A 180 -0.86 0.35 -2.83
CA THR A 180 -1.59 1.17 -3.79
C THR A 180 -3.08 1.19 -3.42
N PRO A 181 -3.77 2.33 -3.56
CA PRO A 181 -5.21 2.39 -3.31
C PRO A 181 -6.03 1.68 -4.40
N SER A 182 -5.49 1.56 -5.62
CA SER A 182 -6.12 0.80 -6.70
C SER A 182 -5.10 0.39 -7.76
N VAL A 183 -5.44 -0.61 -8.56
CA VAL A 183 -4.63 -1.02 -9.72
C VAL A 183 -4.46 0.14 -10.71
N ASN A 184 -5.51 0.95 -10.91
CA ASN A 184 -5.46 2.07 -11.84
C ASN A 184 -4.58 3.22 -11.33
N ALA A 185 -4.61 3.52 -10.02
CA ALA A 185 -3.72 4.53 -9.43
C ALA A 185 -2.23 4.15 -9.60
N LEU A 186 -1.91 2.86 -9.44
CA LEU A 186 -0.56 2.36 -9.68
C LEU A 186 -0.16 2.46 -11.16
N LEU A 187 -1.08 2.10 -12.05
CA LEU A 187 -0.87 2.21 -13.50
C LEU A 187 -0.61 3.65 -13.93
N GLU A 188 -1.41 4.59 -13.43
CA GLU A 188 -1.25 6.03 -13.69
C GLU A 188 0.07 6.56 -13.15
N ALA A 189 0.46 6.16 -11.93
CA ALA A 189 1.74 6.55 -11.34
C ALA A 189 2.93 6.09 -12.21
N PHE A 190 2.91 4.85 -12.72
CA PHE A 190 3.97 4.36 -13.61
C PHE A 190 3.99 5.04 -14.97
N ASN A 191 2.82 5.38 -15.52
CA ASN A 191 2.75 6.11 -16.79
C ASN A 191 3.25 7.54 -16.63
N ALA A 192 2.89 8.22 -15.55
CA ALA A 192 3.41 9.55 -15.23
C ALA A 192 4.94 9.51 -15.05
N SER A 193 5.45 8.53 -14.31
CA SER A 193 6.90 8.34 -14.13
C SER A 193 7.65 8.05 -15.43
N SER A 194 7.02 7.37 -16.40
CA SER A 194 7.64 7.10 -17.71
C SER A 194 7.64 8.32 -18.64
N SER A 195 6.76 9.29 -18.38
CA SER A 195 6.66 10.54 -19.16
C SER A 195 7.58 11.66 -18.65
N LEU A 196 8.05 11.54 -17.41
CA LEU A 196 9.11 12.38 -16.85
C LEU A 196 10.43 11.89 -17.48
N GLY A 197 11.00 12.69 -18.39
CA GLY A 197 12.31 12.41 -18.98
C GLY A 197 13.42 12.28 -17.92
N PRO A 198 14.67 11.97 -18.31
CA PRO A 198 15.78 11.93 -17.35
C PRO A 198 15.85 13.26 -16.58
N VAL A 199 15.70 13.18 -15.26
CA VAL A 199 15.81 14.33 -14.36
C VAL A 199 17.26 14.78 -14.39
N HIS A 200 17.54 15.88 -15.09
CA HIS A 200 18.89 16.44 -15.26
C HIS A 200 19.35 17.28 -14.05
N THR A 201 18.48 17.46 -13.05
CA THR A 201 18.78 18.16 -11.79
C THR A 201 18.97 17.15 -10.67
N ALA A 202 19.91 17.43 -9.76
CA ALA A 202 20.04 16.63 -8.54
C ALA A 202 18.70 16.68 -7.77
N PRO A 203 18.20 15.54 -7.26
CA PRO A 203 16.94 15.50 -6.53
C PRO A 203 16.97 16.44 -5.32
N GLN A 204 15.79 16.88 -4.88
CA GLN A 204 15.65 17.70 -3.69
C GLN A 204 14.75 16.98 -2.68
N LEU A 205 15.31 16.71 -1.50
CA LEU A 205 14.58 16.15 -0.38
C LEU A 205 13.94 17.28 0.44
N LEU A 206 12.61 17.32 0.47
CA LEU A 206 11.87 18.11 1.44
C LEU A 206 11.69 17.29 2.74
N ALA A 207 12.24 17.79 3.84
CA ALA A 207 12.15 17.15 5.15
C ALA A 207 11.45 18.08 6.16
N ILE A 208 10.35 17.61 6.77
CA ILE A 208 9.45 18.41 7.61
C ILE A 208 9.46 17.86 9.04
N SER A 209 9.54 18.74 10.05
CA SER A 209 9.56 18.37 11.47
C SER A 209 8.51 19.14 12.27
N GLN A 210 7.75 18.41 13.09
CA GLN A 210 6.79 18.97 14.06
C GLN A 210 7.40 18.97 15.46
N SER A 211 8.33 19.90 15.69
CA SER A 211 9.18 19.95 16.88
C SER A 211 8.47 20.23 18.21
N TYR A 212 7.20 20.63 18.20
CA TYR A 212 6.43 20.93 19.42
C TYR A 212 6.13 19.67 20.23
N ASP A 213 5.61 18.63 19.57
CA ASP A 213 5.24 17.36 20.22
C ASP A 213 6.34 16.29 20.07
N LEU A 214 7.24 16.47 19.10
CA LEU A 214 8.28 15.50 18.74
C LEU A 214 9.66 16.18 18.67
N PRO A 215 10.24 16.63 19.79
CA PRO A 215 11.50 17.40 19.77
C PRO A 215 12.67 16.63 19.12
N GLY A 216 12.68 15.29 19.21
CA GLY A 216 13.70 14.44 18.58
C GLY A 216 13.74 14.53 17.05
N THR A 217 12.66 14.93 16.39
CA THR A 217 12.65 15.05 14.91
C THR A 217 13.56 16.17 14.41
N VAL A 218 13.91 17.15 15.27
CA VAL A 218 14.89 18.19 14.92
C VAL A 218 16.31 17.60 14.84
N GLU A 219 16.66 16.71 15.76
CA GLU A 219 17.95 16.01 15.74
C GLU A 219 18.04 15.10 14.51
N GLU A 220 16.97 14.36 14.20
CA GLU A 220 16.86 13.53 13.00
C GLU A 220 17.02 14.36 11.71
N LEU A 221 16.39 15.53 11.61
CA LEU A 221 16.56 16.42 10.45
C LEU A 221 18.00 16.90 10.29
N ASN A 222 18.67 17.27 11.38
CA ASN A 222 20.07 17.69 11.35
C ASN A 222 20.98 16.54 10.89
N PHE A 223 20.68 15.32 11.35
CA PHE A 223 21.40 14.12 10.91
C PHE A 223 21.19 13.86 9.41
N ILE A 224 19.95 13.87 8.92
CA ILE A 224 19.63 13.70 7.50
C ILE A 224 20.38 14.74 6.66
N LYS A 225 20.31 16.02 7.05
CA LYS A 225 21.00 17.11 6.35
C LYS A 225 22.52 16.94 6.35
N SER A 226 23.10 16.32 7.38
CA SER A 226 24.54 16.04 7.43
C SER A 226 24.97 14.92 6.48
N GLN A 227 24.17 13.85 6.38
CA GLN A 227 24.48 12.66 5.56
C GLN A 227 24.16 12.88 4.08
N ALA A 228 23.17 13.72 3.78
CA ALA A 228 22.68 13.96 2.43
C ALA A 228 23.53 14.94 1.60
N ARG A 229 24.45 15.70 2.23
CA ARG A 229 25.13 16.86 1.62
C ARG A 229 25.75 16.58 0.25
N ASP A 230 26.22 15.35 0.03
CA ASP A 230 26.95 14.96 -1.16
C ASP A 230 26.08 14.21 -2.20
N VAL A 231 24.80 13.98 -1.91
CA VAL A 231 23.90 13.15 -2.74
C VAL A 231 22.63 13.88 -3.16
N VAL A 232 22.02 14.64 -2.25
CA VAL A 232 20.71 15.27 -2.48
C VAL A 232 20.62 16.60 -1.74
N SER A 233 20.04 17.62 -2.38
CA SER A 233 19.80 18.89 -1.68
C SER A 233 18.67 18.69 -0.65
N VAL A 234 18.83 19.17 0.58
CA VAL A 234 17.81 19.00 1.64
C VAL A 234 17.21 20.35 2.03
N LYS A 235 15.92 20.52 1.73
CA LYS A 235 15.10 21.63 2.23
C LYS A 235 14.40 21.19 3.52
N THR A 236 14.62 21.91 4.60
CA THR A 236 13.98 21.63 5.90
C THR A 236 12.91 22.66 6.22
N LEU A 237 11.79 22.22 6.78
CA LEU A 237 10.75 23.08 7.39
C LEU A 237 10.48 22.60 8.82
N VAL A 238 10.62 23.47 9.81
CA VAL A 238 10.50 23.09 11.23
C VAL A 238 9.42 23.90 11.94
N GLY A 239 8.55 23.21 12.67
CA GLY A 239 7.56 23.84 13.54
C GLY A 239 6.65 24.80 12.78
N SER A 240 6.66 26.08 13.16
CA SER A 240 5.84 27.13 12.54
C SER A 240 6.18 27.44 11.09
N GLU A 241 7.36 27.04 10.59
CA GLU A 241 7.75 27.19 9.19
C GLU A 241 7.01 26.20 8.26
N ALA A 242 6.54 25.07 8.79
CA ALA A 242 5.87 24.03 8.04
C ALA A 242 4.37 24.35 7.80
N THR A 243 4.08 25.53 7.27
CA THR A 243 2.71 25.94 6.93
C THR A 243 2.18 25.15 5.72
N ILE A 244 0.85 25.04 5.59
CA ILE A 244 0.22 24.34 4.46
C ILE A 244 0.68 24.92 3.11
N GLU A 245 0.79 26.25 3.03
CA GLU A 245 1.20 26.94 1.82
C GLU A 245 2.66 26.67 1.48
N GLU A 246 3.56 26.79 2.46
CA GLU A 246 4.99 26.57 2.26
C GLU A 246 5.27 25.10 1.91
N VAL A 247 4.63 24.15 2.60
CA VAL A 247 4.79 22.71 2.30
C VAL A 247 4.33 22.42 0.86
N LYS A 248 3.18 22.94 0.43
CA LYS A 248 2.68 22.75 -0.95
C LYS A 248 3.62 23.36 -1.98
N GLU A 249 4.17 24.53 -1.70
CA GLU A 249 5.10 25.22 -2.59
C GLU A 249 6.41 24.44 -2.72
N GLN A 250 6.96 23.94 -1.61
CA GLN A 250 8.19 23.15 -1.62
C GLN A 250 8.00 21.75 -2.23
N MET A 251 6.83 21.12 -2.05
CA MET A 251 6.51 19.84 -2.70
C MET A 251 6.53 19.92 -4.23
N LYS A 252 6.20 21.08 -4.82
CA LYS A 252 6.29 21.27 -6.29
C LYS A 252 7.73 21.45 -6.79
N LYS A 253 8.66 21.79 -5.90
CA LYS A 253 10.07 22.07 -6.19
C LYS A 253 10.99 20.89 -5.85
N SER A 254 10.45 19.92 -5.11
CA SER A 254 11.15 18.75 -4.63
C SER A 254 10.75 17.54 -5.47
N ASP A 255 11.69 17.10 -6.32
CA ASP A 255 11.61 15.88 -7.13
C ASP A 255 12.44 14.76 -6.50
#